data_AF-A0AAD4CW90-F1
#
_entry.id   AF-A0AAD4CW90-F1
#
_cell.length_a   1.000
_cell.length_b   1.000
_cell.length_c   1.000
_cell.angle_alpha   90.00
_cell.angle_beta   90.00
_cell.angle_gamma   90.00
#
_symmetry.space_group_name_H-M   'P 1'
#
loop_
_entity.id
_entity.type
_entity.pdbx_description
1 polymer ?
#
loop_
_entity_poly.entity_id
_entity_poly.type
_entity_poly.pdbx_seq_one_letter_code
_entity_poly.pdbx_strand_id
1 'polypeptide(L)'
;MASVPSAAVFSLPLASWQQPPSARVARYEPKKRKKYSNGWGDDDDDYENTENDDYLDGETTDAASEIASTAPSLTLAPDEAHQYRVAGLSFDKELPGGNFPHAPVKDKVSRRGRKDILRGLSSLSSPIYPPQSAAHQGNLRFQHFAALSSVLHRCLFERDFVRAGRAWGLILREEFRGIPLDVRTESRWGIGAEILFRRDRQIADSVTGTGPSRLCFTRKGFEEARQYYERLVVQHPYRKAAPHAISSLHFYPAMFGLWIFVVQEESTVTRQDIEDSHEESPDVMSEDEDAPSSSESHHESRQRRHHLIAEVRKVELDEAQKIAARIDEVLMSPPYSDSSELLQLRGMVSLWVADLLASSVPYEERGDPDADISDPIPGQSLQESIQLRRAQRLGMDRRQSEKQKAAQFFEKAKERGRGMASTLNSLHIGDDIHMSD
;
A
#
# COMPACT_ATOMS: atom_id res chain seq x y z
N MET A 1 -14.22 13.88 -22.18
CA MET A 1 -13.20 12.95 -21.68
C MET A 1 -12.75 13.44 -20.31
N ALA A 2 -12.96 12.61 -19.30
CA ALA A 2 -12.82 12.95 -17.89
C ALA A 2 -11.36 13.06 -17.45
N SER A 3 -11.07 14.02 -16.57
CA SER A 3 -10.00 13.90 -15.58
C SER A 3 -10.57 14.33 -14.22
N VAL A 4 -10.94 13.33 -13.43
CA VAL A 4 -11.26 13.52 -12.02
C VAL A 4 -9.94 13.69 -11.29
N PRO A 5 -9.68 14.80 -10.58
CA PRO A 5 -8.47 14.91 -9.78
C PRO A 5 -8.55 13.94 -8.60
N SER A 6 -7.51 13.12 -8.55
CA SER A 6 -7.21 12.07 -7.59
C SER A 6 -7.31 12.56 -6.14
N ALA A 7 -7.84 11.71 -5.28
CA ALA A 7 -7.57 11.78 -3.85
C ALA A 7 -6.05 11.90 -3.63
N ALA A 8 -5.63 12.71 -2.67
CA ALA A 8 -4.24 12.84 -2.28
C ALA A 8 -3.62 11.44 -2.10
N VAL A 9 -2.41 11.25 -2.62
CA VAL A 9 -1.61 10.01 -2.49
C VAL A 9 -1.42 9.58 -1.03
N PHE A 10 -1.73 10.48 -0.09
CA PHE A 10 -1.80 10.23 1.34
C PHE A 10 -3.16 10.69 1.87
N SER A 11 -4.24 10.01 1.47
CA SER A 11 -5.52 10.12 2.17
C SER A 11 -5.40 9.53 3.57
N LEU A 12 -6.27 9.97 4.47
CA LEU A 12 -6.21 9.52 5.85
C LEU A 12 -6.51 8.02 5.95
N PRO A 13 -5.71 7.27 6.73
CA PRO A 13 -5.81 5.82 6.89
C PRO A 13 -7.03 5.35 7.70
N LEU A 14 -8.11 6.11 7.65
CA LEU A 14 -9.37 5.79 8.29
C LEU A 14 -10.18 4.90 7.36
N ALA A 15 -10.99 4.02 7.94
CA ALA A 15 -12.02 3.32 7.18
C ALA A 15 -12.89 4.33 6.41
N SER A 16 -13.36 3.95 5.22
CA SER A 16 -14.08 4.86 4.32
C SER A 16 -15.30 5.55 4.97
N TRP A 17 -15.93 4.91 5.95
CA TRP A 17 -17.06 5.46 6.72
C TRP A 17 -16.65 6.47 7.81
N GLN A 18 -15.37 6.49 8.21
CA GLN A 18 -14.80 7.46 9.15
C GLN A 18 -14.16 8.66 8.46
N GLN A 19 -13.94 8.59 7.15
CA GLN A 19 -13.48 9.74 6.38
C GLN A 19 -14.63 10.78 6.28
N PRO A 20 -14.36 12.08 6.50
CA PRO A 20 -15.38 13.10 6.30
C PRO A 20 -15.88 13.04 4.84
N PRO A 21 -17.19 13.27 4.59
CA PRO A 21 -17.73 13.23 3.24
C PRO A 21 -16.93 14.18 2.36
N SER A 22 -16.46 13.68 1.21
CA SER A 22 -15.71 14.52 0.28
C SER A 22 -16.54 15.75 -0.10
N ALA A 23 -15.89 16.87 -0.39
CA ALA A 23 -16.57 18.10 -0.79
C ALA A 23 -17.52 17.91 -1.99
N ARG A 24 -17.30 16.86 -2.80
CA ARG A 24 -18.19 16.44 -3.87
C ARG A 24 -19.46 15.76 -3.32
N VAL A 25 -19.32 14.78 -2.43
CA VAL A 25 -20.45 14.07 -1.80
C VAL A 25 -21.32 15.03 -0.99
N ALA A 26 -20.71 15.93 -0.21
CA ALA A 26 -21.43 16.94 0.58
C ALA A 26 -22.24 17.94 -0.27
N ARG A 27 -21.91 18.11 -1.56
CA ARG A 27 -22.67 18.96 -2.50
C ARG A 27 -23.89 18.27 -3.10
N TYR A 28 -23.89 16.94 -3.18
CA TYR A 28 -24.96 16.15 -3.80
C TYR A 28 -25.83 15.40 -2.79
N GLU A 29 -25.51 15.45 -1.49
CA GLU A 29 -26.35 14.83 -0.47
C GLU A 29 -27.64 15.67 -0.27
N PRO A 30 -28.84 15.09 -0.51
CA PRO A 30 -30.08 15.84 -0.37
C PRO A 30 -30.33 16.16 1.11
N LYS A 31 -30.38 17.47 1.44
CA LYS A 31 -30.74 17.97 2.78
C LYS A 31 -32.09 17.41 3.21
N LYS A 32 -32.11 16.41 4.08
CA LYS A 32 -33.34 15.91 4.70
C LYS A 32 -33.94 17.01 5.60
N ARG A 33 -35.21 17.34 5.37
CA ARG A 33 -36.00 18.37 6.07
C ARG A 33 -35.97 18.16 7.59
N LYS A 34 -35.53 19.19 8.32
CA LYS A 34 -35.63 19.31 9.78
C LYS A 34 -37.11 19.48 10.15
N LYS A 35 -37.70 18.51 10.85
CA LYS A 35 -39.06 18.58 11.40
C LYS A 35 -38.99 19.40 12.69
N TYR A 36 -39.60 20.59 12.71
CA TYR A 36 -39.75 21.41 13.91
C TYR A 36 -40.72 20.72 14.89
N SER A 37 -40.32 20.63 16.14
CA SER A 37 -41.19 20.38 17.29
C SER A 37 -41.15 21.62 18.17
N ASN A 38 -42.13 22.51 18.03
CA ASN A 38 -42.41 23.56 19.01
C ASN A 38 -43.51 23.03 19.93
N GLY A 39 -43.14 22.74 21.18
CA GLY A 39 -44.04 22.54 22.31
C GLY A 39 -43.95 23.75 23.23
N TRP A 40 -45.11 24.20 23.69
CA TRP A 40 -45.40 25.41 24.46
C TRP A 40 -45.16 25.26 25.97
N GLY A 41 -45.13 26.41 26.67
CA GLY A 41 -45.11 26.62 28.13
C GLY A 41 -44.07 27.70 28.45
N ASP A 42 -44.38 28.99 28.55
CA ASP A 42 -45.30 29.71 29.48
C ASP A 42 -44.92 29.50 30.94
N ASP A 43 -44.31 30.52 31.55
CA ASP A 43 -44.67 31.05 32.87
C ASP A 43 -43.87 32.34 33.14
N ASP A 44 -44.61 33.29 33.71
CA ASP A 44 -44.33 34.68 34.03
C ASP A 44 -43.32 34.89 35.19
N ASP A 45 -43.14 36.18 35.49
CA ASP A 45 -42.70 36.80 36.76
C ASP A 45 -41.21 37.22 36.83
N ASP A 46 -40.82 38.43 37.24
CA ASP A 46 -41.48 39.72 37.45
C ASP A 46 -40.44 40.68 38.09
N TYR A 47 -40.68 42.01 38.02
CA TYR A 47 -40.12 43.13 38.83
C TYR A 47 -38.61 43.46 38.78
N GLU A 48 -38.13 44.71 38.88
CA GLU A 48 -38.62 46.08 38.66
C GLU A 48 -37.42 47.02 39.00
N ASN A 49 -37.58 48.32 38.70
CA ASN A 49 -36.89 49.48 39.31
C ASN A 49 -35.52 49.85 38.71
N THR A 50 -35.19 51.11 38.36
CA THR A 50 -35.55 52.44 38.88
C THR A 50 -35.12 53.44 37.79
N GLU A 51 -36.04 54.16 37.14
CA GLU A 51 -36.51 55.53 37.45
C GLU A 51 -35.52 56.68 37.15
N ASN A 52 -36.17 57.78 36.71
CA ASN A 52 -35.77 59.20 36.72
C ASN A 52 -34.90 59.67 35.54
N ASP A 53 -35.16 60.80 34.88
CA ASP A 53 -36.19 61.85 34.92
C ASP A 53 -35.96 62.62 33.59
N ASP A 54 -36.93 62.91 32.73
CA ASP A 54 -38.04 63.88 32.83
C ASP A 54 -37.68 65.30 32.34
N TYR A 55 -38.70 65.89 31.70
CA TYR A 55 -38.97 67.27 31.24
C TYR A 55 -38.43 67.71 29.86
N LEU A 56 -39.31 67.84 28.84
CA LEU A 56 -40.23 68.98 28.52
C LEU A 56 -39.44 70.19 27.96
N ASP A 57 -39.83 70.94 26.92
CA ASP A 57 -41.15 71.26 26.35
C ASP A 57 -40.99 72.11 25.05
N GLY A 58 -42.03 72.13 24.20
CA GLY A 58 -42.52 73.28 23.41
C GLY A 58 -41.90 73.55 22.03
N GLU A 59 -42.63 73.43 20.90
CA GLU A 59 -43.65 74.37 20.36
C GLU A 59 -43.03 75.76 20.04
N THR A 60 -43.08 76.40 18.86
CA THR A 60 -44.10 76.52 17.80
C THR A 60 -43.55 77.35 16.60
N THR A 61 -44.14 77.11 15.41
CA THR A 61 -44.48 78.02 14.27
C THR A 61 -43.47 78.96 13.58
N ASP A 62 -43.30 78.69 12.27
CA ASP A 62 -43.44 79.56 11.08
C ASP A 62 -43.18 81.08 11.16
N ALA A 63 -42.21 81.56 10.36
CA ALA A 63 -42.37 82.73 9.48
C ALA A 63 -41.21 82.84 8.47
N ALA A 64 -41.56 83.01 7.20
CA ALA A 64 -40.65 83.17 6.06
C ALA A 64 -39.93 84.53 6.07
N SER A 65 -38.71 84.57 5.50
CA SER A 65 -38.31 85.52 4.47
C SER A 65 -36.89 85.22 3.95
N GLU A 66 -36.77 85.21 2.62
CA GLU A 66 -35.55 85.09 1.83
C GLU A 66 -34.51 86.17 2.18
N ILE A 67 -33.22 85.79 2.27
CA ILE A 67 -32.06 86.61 1.85
C ILE A 67 -30.86 85.66 1.65
N ALA A 68 -30.33 85.71 0.42
CA ALA A 68 -28.97 85.44 -0.05
C ALA A 68 -28.03 84.50 0.73
N SER A 69 -27.56 83.50 0.00
CA SER A 69 -26.39 82.64 0.25
C SER A 69 -25.21 83.36 0.91
N THR A 70 -24.83 82.92 2.11
CA THR A 70 -23.51 83.22 2.69
C THR A 70 -22.78 81.90 2.92
N ALA A 71 -21.80 81.62 2.06
CA ALA A 71 -20.90 80.49 2.22
C ALA A 71 -20.04 80.65 3.49
N PRO A 72 -19.73 79.56 4.22
CA PRO A 72 -18.75 79.63 5.30
C PRO A 72 -17.35 79.83 4.70
N SER A 73 -16.64 80.86 5.16
CA SER A 73 -15.24 81.10 4.79
C SER A 73 -14.37 79.96 5.36
N LEU A 74 -14.03 78.98 4.52
CA LEU A 74 -13.18 77.86 4.86
C LEU A 74 -11.72 78.33 4.98
N THR A 75 -11.21 78.47 6.20
CA THR A 75 -9.78 78.75 6.44
C THR A 75 -8.97 77.46 6.22
N LEU A 76 -8.42 77.28 5.02
CA LEU A 76 -7.54 76.16 4.68
C LEU A 76 -6.15 76.34 5.27
N ALA A 77 -5.47 75.23 5.60
CA ALA A 77 -4.07 75.27 5.99
C ALA A 77 -3.19 75.76 4.81
N PRO A 78 -2.04 76.41 5.06
CA PRO A 78 -1.16 76.92 3.98
C PRO A 78 -0.79 75.86 2.94
N ASP A 79 -0.58 74.62 3.37
CA ASP A 79 -0.23 73.49 2.50
C ASP A 79 -1.43 73.00 1.68
N GLU A 80 -2.64 73.02 2.24
CA GLU A 80 -3.87 72.67 1.53
C GLU A 80 -4.17 73.72 0.45
N ALA A 81 -4.09 75.00 0.80
CA ALA A 81 -4.25 76.10 -0.16
C ALA A 81 -3.24 76.04 -1.32
N HIS A 82 -2.01 75.60 -1.05
CA HIS A 82 -1.00 75.35 -2.09
C HIS A 82 -1.39 74.19 -3.01
N GLN A 83 -1.91 73.08 -2.47
CA GLN A 83 -2.36 71.93 -3.27
C GLN A 83 -3.51 72.30 -4.20
N TYR A 84 -4.49 73.09 -3.73
CA TYR A 84 -5.57 73.62 -4.55
C TYR A 84 -5.07 74.51 -5.70
N ARG A 85 -4.08 75.37 -5.42
CA ARG A 85 -3.46 76.23 -6.42
C ARG A 85 -2.72 75.44 -7.49
N VAL A 86 -1.97 74.41 -7.11
CA VAL A 86 -1.25 73.53 -8.05
C VAL A 86 -2.21 72.68 -8.87
N ALA A 87 -3.29 72.20 -8.26
CA ALA A 87 -4.30 71.38 -8.94
C ALA A 87 -5.24 72.20 -9.85
N GLY A 88 -5.18 73.53 -9.80
CA GLY A 88 -6.08 74.41 -10.56
C GLY A 88 -7.55 74.26 -10.17
N LEU A 89 -7.82 73.76 -8.95
CA LEU A 89 -9.17 73.47 -8.46
C LEU A 89 -9.65 74.62 -7.56
N SER A 90 -10.92 75.01 -7.69
CA SER A 90 -11.55 76.00 -6.81
C SER A 90 -11.72 75.43 -5.40
N PHE A 91 -11.61 76.28 -4.37
CA PHE A 91 -11.71 75.88 -2.96
C PHE A 91 -13.07 75.26 -2.58
N ASP A 92 -14.11 75.47 -3.39
CA ASP A 92 -15.45 74.90 -3.19
C ASP A 92 -15.58 73.43 -3.67
N LYS A 93 -14.53 72.85 -4.26
CA LYS A 93 -14.51 71.45 -4.73
C LYS A 93 -13.58 70.62 -3.85
N GLU A 94 -14.02 69.46 -3.38
CA GLU A 94 -13.14 68.53 -2.68
C GLU A 94 -12.06 67.99 -3.62
N LEU A 95 -10.81 67.93 -3.16
CA LEU A 95 -9.74 67.28 -3.92
C LEU A 95 -10.09 65.81 -4.12
N PRO A 96 -9.86 65.22 -5.31
CA PRO A 96 -10.08 63.79 -5.53
C PRO A 96 -9.23 62.99 -4.53
N GLY A 97 -9.91 62.25 -3.66
CA GLY A 97 -9.28 61.42 -2.62
C GLY A 97 -8.26 60.41 -3.20
N GLY A 98 -7.35 59.95 -2.33
CA GLY A 98 -6.07 59.30 -2.63
C GLY A 98 -6.04 57.98 -3.41
N ASN A 99 -6.73 57.91 -4.55
CA ASN A 99 -6.72 56.80 -5.50
C ASN A 99 -6.40 57.28 -6.93
N PHE A 100 -5.49 58.24 -7.08
CA PHE A 100 -4.98 58.72 -8.38
C PHE A 100 -3.48 58.36 -8.54
N PRO A 101 -3.03 57.99 -9.74
CA PRO A 101 -2.86 56.60 -10.20
C PRO A 101 -1.79 55.77 -9.45
N HIS A 102 -1.07 56.31 -8.46
CA HIS A 102 0.01 55.59 -7.76
C HIS A 102 0.12 55.96 -6.26
N ALA A 103 -1.00 56.00 -5.54
CA ALA A 103 -0.93 56.01 -4.08
C ALA A 103 -0.42 54.63 -3.59
N PRO A 104 0.57 54.57 -2.68
CA PRO A 104 0.98 53.30 -2.09
C PRO A 104 -0.22 52.67 -1.40
N VAL A 105 -0.48 51.39 -1.69
CA VAL A 105 -1.55 50.62 -1.07
C VAL A 105 -1.43 50.81 0.43
N LYS A 106 -2.46 51.40 1.06
CA LYS A 106 -2.57 51.39 2.52
C LYS A 106 -2.69 49.92 2.89
N ASP A 107 -1.58 49.31 3.29
CA ASP A 107 -1.55 48.01 3.94
C ASP A 107 -2.37 48.16 5.22
N LYS A 108 -3.68 47.95 5.08
CA LYS A 108 -4.46 47.41 6.17
C LYS A 108 -3.76 46.10 6.46
N VAL A 109 -2.84 46.11 7.42
CA VAL A 109 -2.35 44.91 8.08
C VAL A 109 -3.53 44.35 8.86
N SER A 110 -4.58 43.93 8.13
CA SER A 110 -5.39 42.81 8.50
C SER A 110 -4.34 41.75 8.73
N ARG A 111 -4.06 41.46 10.00
CA ARG A 111 -3.30 40.29 10.40
C ARG A 111 -4.09 39.11 9.87
N ARG A 112 -3.97 38.84 8.56
CA ARG A 112 -4.58 37.69 7.90
C ARG A 112 -4.05 36.54 8.71
N GLY A 113 -4.94 35.90 9.44
CA GLY A 113 -4.55 34.79 10.28
C GLY A 113 -3.85 33.78 9.38
N ARG A 114 -2.90 33.03 9.91
CA ARG A 114 -2.27 31.92 9.17
C ARG A 114 -3.32 31.07 8.44
N LYS A 115 -4.51 30.92 9.01
CA LYS A 115 -5.69 30.26 8.43
C LYS A 115 -6.22 30.93 7.15
N ASP A 116 -6.28 32.26 7.09
CA ASP A 116 -6.73 33.01 5.92
C ASP A 116 -5.73 32.93 4.77
N ILE A 117 -4.43 32.94 5.11
CA ILE A 117 -3.34 32.75 4.14
C ILE A 117 -3.40 31.34 3.56
N LEU A 118 -3.52 30.31 4.41
CA LEU A 118 -3.65 28.92 3.98
C LEU A 118 -4.91 28.69 3.12
N ARG A 119 -6.03 29.34 3.48
CA ARG A 119 -7.26 29.31 2.68
C ARG A 119 -7.05 29.95 1.30
N GLY A 120 -6.36 31.09 1.25
CA GLY A 120 -5.98 31.75 -0.01
C GLY A 120 -5.10 30.86 -0.90
N LEU A 121 -4.05 30.26 -0.32
CA LEU A 121 -3.13 29.35 -1.03
C LEU A 121 -3.83 28.09 -1.55
N SER A 122 -4.80 27.56 -0.81
CA SER A 122 -5.59 26.40 -1.23
C SER A 122 -6.63 26.71 -2.32
N SER A 123 -6.98 27.99 -2.51
CA SER A 123 -7.95 28.45 -3.50
C SER A 123 -7.34 28.86 -4.85
N LEU A 124 -6.00 28.78 -4.97
CA LEU A 124 -5.31 29.04 -6.23
C LEU A 124 -5.64 27.96 -7.27
N SER A 125 -5.65 28.34 -8.55
CA SER A 125 -5.98 27.45 -9.68
C SER A 125 -5.07 26.21 -9.76
N SER A 126 -3.84 26.34 -9.26
CA SER A 126 -2.94 25.23 -8.95
C SER A 126 -2.65 25.26 -7.45
N PRO A 127 -3.26 24.38 -6.64
CA PRO A 127 -3.10 24.42 -5.20
C PRO A 127 -1.68 24.01 -4.81
N ILE A 128 -0.84 24.98 -4.44
CA ILE A 128 0.50 24.75 -3.88
C ILE A 128 0.39 24.10 -2.49
N TYR A 129 -0.72 24.34 -1.80
CA TYR A 129 -1.03 23.75 -0.51
C TYR A 129 -2.33 22.95 -0.60
N PRO A 130 -2.31 21.61 -0.40
CA PRO A 130 -3.54 20.84 -0.36
C PRO A 130 -4.37 21.34 0.84
N PRO A 131 -5.68 21.61 0.67
CA PRO A 131 -6.51 22.08 1.76
C PRO A 131 -6.52 21.03 2.87
N GLN A 132 -5.83 21.32 3.98
CA GLN A 132 -5.94 20.53 5.20
C GLN A 132 -7.41 20.54 5.62
N SER A 133 -8.12 19.44 5.39
CA SER A 133 -9.50 19.28 5.83
C SER A 133 -9.59 19.61 7.31
N ALA A 134 -10.71 20.20 7.76
CA ALA A 134 -10.95 20.52 9.17
C ALA A 134 -10.75 19.32 10.12
N ALA A 135 -10.80 18.09 9.60
CA ALA A 135 -10.41 16.85 10.29
C ALA A 135 -8.95 16.81 10.80
N HIS A 136 -8.02 17.53 10.15
CA HIS A 136 -6.60 17.62 10.55
C HIS A 136 -6.35 18.68 11.63
N GLN A 137 -7.25 19.66 11.78
CA GLN A 137 -7.00 20.87 12.56
C GLN A 137 -7.44 20.79 14.03
N GLY A 138 -7.81 19.60 14.54
CA GLY A 138 -8.35 19.50 15.91
C GLY A 138 -8.08 18.20 16.67
N ASN A 139 -7.40 17.21 16.09
CA ASN A 139 -7.14 15.95 16.80
C ASN A 139 -5.63 15.67 16.89
N LEU A 140 -5.05 15.95 18.06
CA LEU A 140 -3.62 15.74 18.33
C LEU A 140 -3.19 14.28 18.07
N ARG A 141 -4.03 13.31 18.43
CA ARG A 141 -3.78 11.88 18.15
C ARG A 141 -3.68 11.61 16.66
N PHE A 142 -4.49 12.30 15.87
CA PHE A 142 -4.44 12.16 14.41
C PHE A 142 -3.13 12.69 13.82
N GLN A 143 -2.65 13.82 14.33
CA GLN A 143 -1.35 14.39 13.93
C GLN A 143 -0.19 13.50 14.40
N HIS A 144 -0.29 12.93 15.61
CA HIS A 144 0.68 11.98 16.14
C HIS A 144 0.74 10.71 15.29
N PHE A 145 -0.41 10.11 15.00
CA PHE A 145 -0.52 8.97 14.11
C PHE A 145 0.06 9.27 12.71
N ALA A 146 -0.26 10.43 12.12
CA ALA A 146 0.29 10.82 10.82
C ALA A 146 1.82 10.97 10.86
N ALA A 147 2.35 11.53 11.95
CA ALA A 147 3.79 11.60 12.18
C ALA A 147 4.39 10.19 12.33
N LEU A 148 3.82 9.30 13.14
CA LEU A 148 4.27 7.91 13.31
C LEU A 148 4.25 7.14 12.00
N SER A 149 3.19 7.28 11.19
CA SER A 149 3.09 6.65 9.88
C SER A 149 4.17 7.16 8.93
N SER A 150 4.48 8.47 8.97
CA SER A 150 5.56 9.03 8.14
C SER A 150 6.95 8.52 8.57
N VAL A 151 7.18 8.38 9.88
CA VAL A 151 8.42 7.82 10.43
C VAL A 151 8.53 6.35 10.06
N LEU A 152 7.44 5.58 10.16
CA LEU A 152 7.39 4.18 9.75
C LEU A 152 7.84 4.00 8.30
N HIS A 153 7.23 4.74 7.36
CA HIS A 153 7.60 4.62 5.95
C HIS A 153 9.03 5.05 5.68
N ARG A 154 9.52 6.13 6.32
CA ARG A 154 10.94 6.51 6.21
C ARG A 154 11.87 5.40 6.70
N CYS A 155 11.59 4.80 7.86
CA CYS A 155 12.38 3.69 8.37
C CYS A 155 12.35 2.46 7.43
N LEU A 156 11.22 2.18 6.78
CA LEU A 156 11.15 1.11 5.77
C LEU A 156 12.00 1.42 4.53
N PHE A 157 11.99 2.67 4.05
CA PHE A 157 12.88 3.11 2.95
C PHE A 157 14.36 3.04 3.32
N GLU A 158 14.71 3.40 4.56
CA GLU A 158 16.06 3.34 5.11
C GLU A 158 16.49 1.90 5.51
N ARG A 159 15.59 0.92 5.40
CA ARG A 159 15.77 -0.48 5.84
C ARG A 159 16.08 -0.63 7.33
N ASP A 160 15.62 0.31 8.17
CA ASP A 160 15.69 0.23 9.63
C ASP A 160 14.41 -0.40 10.20
N PHE A 161 14.37 -1.73 10.18
CA PHE A 161 13.25 -2.54 10.64
C PHE A 161 13.07 -2.53 12.17
N VAL A 162 14.13 -2.27 12.95
CA VAL A 162 14.03 -2.15 14.42
C VAL A 162 13.26 -0.90 14.80
N ARG A 163 13.58 0.26 14.20
CA ARG A 163 12.82 1.50 14.44
C ARG A 163 11.42 1.42 13.84
N ALA A 164 11.29 0.85 12.65
CA ALA A 164 9.98 0.60 12.03
C ALA A 164 9.08 -0.24 12.94
N GLY A 165 9.60 -1.31 13.55
CA GLY A 165 8.84 -2.15 14.47
C GLY A 165 8.38 -1.42 15.74
N ARG A 166 9.17 -0.48 16.25
CA ARG A 166 8.76 0.38 17.38
C ARG A 166 7.65 1.34 16.97
N ALA A 167 7.79 2.02 15.83
CA ALA A 167 6.77 2.91 15.30
C ALA A 167 5.46 2.15 15.01
N TRP A 168 5.56 0.96 14.42
CA TRP A 168 4.42 0.07 14.18
C TRP A 168 3.74 -0.37 15.48
N GLY A 169 4.50 -0.72 16.50
CA GLY A 169 3.97 -1.05 17.83
C GLY A 169 3.23 0.12 18.50
N LEU A 170 3.68 1.36 18.29
CA LEU A 170 2.98 2.56 18.77
C LEU A 170 1.68 2.80 17.99
N ILE A 171 1.72 2.61 16.67
CA ILE A 171 0.54 2.70 15.80
C ILE A 171 -0.55 1.72 16.22
N LEU A 172 -0.20 0.46 16.52
CA LEU A 172 -1.16 -0.56 16.95
C LEU A 172 -1.82 -0.26 18.31
N ARG A 173 -1.16 0.53 19.16
CA ARG A 173 -1.69 0.93 20.47
C ARG A 173 -2.53 2.20 20.40
N GLU A 174 -2.51 2.91 19.28
CA GLU A 174 -3.24 4.16 19.14
C GLU A 174 -4.71 3.89 18.82
N GLU A 175 -5.59 4.39 19.69
CA GLU A 175 -7.04 4.27 19.54
C GLU A 175 -7.65 5.59 19.07
N PHE A 176 -8.40 5.51 17.98
CA PHE A 176 -9.11 6.65 17.41
C PHE A 176 -10.59 6.57 17.78
N ARG A 177 -11.08 7.53 18.57
CA ARG A 177 -12.49 7.56 19.06
C ARG A 177 -12.93 6.24 19.73
N GLY A 178 -12.01 5.60 20.47
CA GLY A 178 -12.27 4.33 21.17
C GLY A 178 -12.29 3.09 20.25
N ILE A 179 -11.87 3.24 18.99
CA ILE A 179 -11.75 2.13 18.04
C ILE A 179 -10.25 1.94 17.74
N PRO A 180 -9.70 0.73 17.94
CA PRO A 180 -8.32 0.44 17.58
C PRO A 180 -8.15 0.50 16.05
N LEU A 181 -6.93 0.80 15.61
CA LEU A 181 -6.62 0.87 14.19
C LEU A 181 -6.85 -0.48 13.49
N ASP A 182 -7.58 -0.45 12.37
CA ASP A 182 -7.81 -1.65 11.55
C ASP A 182 -6.56 -1.99 10.73
N VAL A 183 -5.87 -3.06 11.13
CA VAL A 183 -4.64 -3.59 10.49
C VAL A 183 -4.85 -3.95 9.02
N ARG A 184 -6.11 -4.20 8.63
CA ARG A 184 -6.45 -4.60 7.27
C ARG A 184 -6.32 -3.47 6.26
N THR A 185 -6.47 -2.22 6.70
CA THR A 185 -6.46 -1.07 5.79
C THR A 185 -5.06 -0.82 5.21
N GLU A 186 -5.00 -0.40 3.93
CA GLU A 186 -3.78 0.05 3.22
C GLU A 186 -2.58 -0.92 3.29
N SER A 187 -2.81 -2.21 3.13
CA SER A 187 -1.74 -3.24 3.13
C SER A 187 -0.85 -3.24 4.39
N ARG A 188 -1.27 -2.61 5.48
CA ARG A 188 -0.48 -2.54 6.73
C ARG A 188 -0.26 -3.89 7.38
N TRP A 189 -1.20 -4.82 7.15
CA TRP A 189 -1.01 -6.22 7.50
C TRP A 189 0.28 -6.79 6.88
N GLY A 190 0.58 -6.49 5.62
CA GLY A 190 1.82 -6.91 4.96
C GLY A 190 3.06 -6.23 5.54
N ILE A 191 2.97 -4.94 5.88
CA ILE A 191 4.05 -4.19 6.53
C ILE A 191 4.43 -4.82 7.88
N GLY A 192 3.44 -5.22 8.68
CA GLY A 192 3.67 -5.89 9.96
C GLY A 192 4.44 -7.21 9.79
N ALA A 193 4.09 -8.01 8.78
CA ALA A 193 4.79 -9.25 8.47
C ALA A 193 6.22 -9.00 7.96
N GLU A 194 6.42 -8.00 7.10
CA GLU A 194 7.73 -7.64 6.57
C GLU A 194 8.69 -7.19 7.68
N ILE A 195 8.21 -6.38 8.63
CA ILE A 195 9.01 -5.96 9.77
C ILE A 195 9.44 -7.18 10.59
N LEU A 196 8.54 -8.11 10.90
CA LEU A 196 8.89 -9.32 11.65
C LEU A 196 9.91 -10.18 10.89
N PHE A 197 9.73 -10.31 9.57
CA PHE A 197 10.60 -11.09 8.70
C PHE A 197 12.04 -10.57 8.66
N ARG A 198 12.22 -9.24 8.63
CA ARG A 198 13.54 -8.60 8.44
C ARG A 198 14.19 -8.09 9.73
N ARG A 199 13.42 -7.89 10.80
CA ARG A 199 13.92 -7.32 12.07
C ARG A 199 14.99 -8.18 12.74
N ASP A 200 14.76 -9.48 12.82
CA ASP A 200 15.71 -10.40 13.48
C ASP A 200 17.07 -10.42 12.77
N ARG A 201 17.07 -10.24 11.45
CA ARG A 201 18.30 -10.13 10.66
C ARG A 201 19.10 -8.89 11.03
N GLN A 202 18.45 -7.72 11.07
CA GLN A 202 19.11 -6.47 11.40
C GLN A 202 19.69 -6.48 12.83
N ILE A 203 19.02 -7.15 13.77
CA ILE A 203 19.53 -7.36 15.13
C ILE A 203 20.77 -8.26 15.11
N ALA A 204 20.72 -9.37 14.37
CA ALA A 204 21.88 -10.26 14.22
C ALA A 204 23.09 -9.54 13.62
N ASP A 205 22.90 -8.81 12.51
CA ASP A 205 23.96 -8.04 11.84
C ASP A 205 24.58 -6.98 12.76
N SER A 206 23.77 -6.32 13.58
CA SER A 206 24.24 -5.33 14.56
C SER A 206 25.10 -5.95 15.67
N VAL A 207 24.82 -7.22 16.03
CA VAL A 207 25.51 -7.91 17.13
C VAL A 207 26.78 -8.62 16.64
N THR A 208 26.71 -9.31 15.50
CA THR A 208 27.83 -10.13 15.03
C THR A 208 28.83 -9.35 14.19
N GLY A 209 28.48 -8.14 13.71
CA GLY A 209 29.33 -7.34 12.81
C GLY A 209 29.73 -8.08 11.53
N THR A 210 29.06 -9.21 11.24
CA THR A 210 29.34 -10.06 10.10
C THR A 210 28.89 -9.32 8.85
N GLY A 211 29.69 -9.38 7.79
CA GLY A 211 29.36 -8.76 6.51
C GLY A 211 27.97 -9.17 5.99
N PRO A 212 27.44 -8.47 4.98
CA PRO A 212 26.10 -8.71 4.49
C PRO A 212 25.97 -10.17 4.04
N SER A 213 25.24 -11.00 4.78
CA SER A 213 24.93 -12.33 4.26
C SER A 213 24.01 -12.18 3.06
N ARG A 214 24.15 -13.09 2.10
CA ARG A 214 23.32 -13.12 0.91
C ARG A 214 21.82 -13.25 1.22
N LEU A 215 21.47 -13.91 2.33
CA LEU A 215 20.09 -14.04 2.80
C LEU A 215 19.60 -12.75 3.46
N CYS A 216 18.45 -12.25 2.98
CA CYS A 216 17.85 -11.02 3.51
C CYS A 216 16.98 -11.22 4.76
N PHE A 217 16.95 -12.43 5.32
CA PHE A 217 16.08 -12.82 6.43
C PHE A 217 16.70 -13.86 7.35
N THR A 218 15.98 -14.19 8.43
CA THR A 218 16.33 -15.28 9.36
C THR A 218 15.18 -16.28 9.43
N ARG A 219 15.48 -17.56 9.67
CA ARG A 219 14.45 -18.60 9.80
C ARG A 219 13.48 -18.33 10.96
N LYS A 220 13.98 -17.78 12.07
CA LYS A 220 13.16 -17.33 13.20
C LYS A 220 12.21 -16.19 12.80
N GLY A 221 12.69 -15.18 12.07
CA GLY A 221 11.85 -14.10 11.55
C GLY A 221 10.76 -14.58 10.59
N PHE A 222 11.06 -15.61 9.78
CA PHE A 222 10.06 -16.28 8.94
C PHE A 222 8.95 -16.95 9.76
N GLU A 223 9.29 -17.70 10.81
CA GLU A 223 8.31 -18.35 11.68
C GLU A 223 7.43 -17.31 12.40
N GLU A 224 8.00 -16.21 12.88
CA GLU A 224 7.24 -15.12 13.48
C GLU A 224 6.29 -14.45 12.49
N ALA A 225 6.74 -14.20 11.25
CA ALA A 225 5.90 -13.64 10.19
C ALA A 225 4.77 -14.60 9.79
N ARG A 226 5.04 -15.91 9.71
CA ARG A 226 4.03 -16.93 9.46
C ARG A 226 2.98 -16.97 10.57
N GLN A 227 3.40 -17.02 11.83
CA GLN A 227 2.48 -16.98 12.97
C GLN A 227 1.64 -15.71 12.97
N TYR A 228 2.21 -14.58 12.56
CA TYR A 228 1.47 -13.33 12.43
C TYR A 228 0.35 -13.42 11.38
N TYR A 229 0.62 -14.00 10.20
CA TYR A 229 -0.43 -14.27 9.21
C TYR A 229 -1.49 -15.24 9.72
N GLU A 230 -1.09 -16.31 10.39
CA GLU A 230 -2.03 -17.28 10.99
C GLU A 230 -2.95 -16.60 12.02
N ARG A 231 -2.42 -15.70 12.86
CA ARG A 231 -3.23 -14.89 13.78
C ARG A 231 -4.21 -13.99 13.03
N LEU A 232 -3.79 -13.34 11.95
CA LEU A 232 -4.68 -12.50 11.13
C LEU A 232 -5.81 -13.29 10.48
N VAL A 233 -5.52 -14.52 10.01
CA VAL A 233 -6.53 -15.42 9.44
C VAL A 233 -7.61 -15.77 10.47
N VAL A 234 -7.22 -16.04 11.72
CA VAL A 234 -8.15 -16.34 12.82
C VAL A 234 -8.95 -15.09 13.23
N GLN A 235 -8.30 -13.93 13.32
CA GLN A 235 -8.93 -12.67 13.73
C GLN A 235 -9.90 -12.12 12.67
N HIS A 236 -9.62 -12.35 11.39
CA HIS A 236 -10.38 -11.81 10.28
C HIS A 236 -10.83 -12.91 9.28
N PRO A 237 -11.73 -13.83 9.69
CA PRO A 237 -12.30 -14.81 8.79
C PRO A 237 -13.12 -14.14 7.68
N TYR A 238 -13.23 -14.83 6.55
CA TYR A 238 -14.07 -14.41 5.44
C TYR A 238 -15.54 -14.25 5.87
N ARG A 239 -16.14 -13.12 5.52
CA ARG A 239 -17.55 -12.81 5.77
C ARG A 239 -18.27 -12.55 4.45
N LYS A 240 -19.29 -13.36 4.13
CA LYS A 240 -20.12 -13.21 2.92
C LYS A 240 -20.80 -11.84 2.81
N ALA A 241 -21.09 -11.19 3.95
CA ALA A 241 -21.73 -9.88 3.99
C ALA A 241 -20.83 -8.73 3.48
N ALA A 242 -19.51 -8.93 3.44
CA ALA A 242 -18.55 -7.91 3.01
C ALA A 242 -17.46 -8.55 2.13
N PRO A 243 -17.78 -8.93 0.88
CA PRO A 243 -16.85 -9.67 0.00
C PRO A 243 -15.62 -8.85 -0.39
N HIS A 244 -15.72 -7.52 -0.41
CA HIS A 244 -14.61 -6.61 -0.74
C HIS A 244 -13.72 -6.26 0.46
N ALA A 245 -14.06 -6.75 1.66
CA ALA A 245 -13.23 -6.51 2.81
C ALA A 245 -12.03 -7.47 2.81
N ILE A 246 -10.85 -6.94 3.14
CA ILE A 246 -9.66 -7.78 3.33
C ILE A 246 -9.97 -8.81 4.43
N SER A 247 -9.67 -10.06 4.14
CA SER A 247 -10.08 -11.25 4.86
C SER A 247 -9.04 -12.34 4.71
N SER A 248 -9.26 -13.49 5.35
CA SER A 248 -8.43 -14.69 5.21
C SER A 248 -8.08 -15.06 3.76
N LEU A 249 -8.96 -14.79 2.79
CA LEU A 249 -8.70 -15.02 1.36
C LEU A 249 -7.48 -14.26 0.83
N HIS A 250 -7.13 -13.10 1.39
CA HIS A 250 -5.97 -12.32 0.99
C HIS A 250 -4.72 -12.65 1.80
N PHE A 251 -4.88 -13.07 3.06
CA PHE A 251 -3.75 -13.42 3.92
C PHE A 251 -3.11 -14.75 3.52
N TYR A 252 -3.89 -15.74 3.10
CA TYR A 252 -3.34 -17.04 2.67
C TYR A 252 -2.40 -16.93 1.46
N PRO A 253 -2.78 -16.30 0.33
CA PRO A 253 -1.86 -16.14 -0.80
C PRO A 253 -0.57 -15.41 -0.41
N ALA A 254 -0.66 -14.37 0.44
CA ALA A 254 0.52 -13.64 0.89
C ALA A 254 1.43 -14.48 1.80
N MET A 255 0.87 -15.26 2.72
CA MET A 255 1.62 -16.18 3.58
C MET A 255 2.33 -17.27 2.77
N PHE A 256 1.62 -17.90 1.82
CA PHE A 256 2.21 -18.91 0.95
C PHE A 256 3.23 -18.31 -0.01
N GLY A 257 2.99 -17.10 -0.53
CA GLY A 257 3.96 -16.38 -1.35
C GLY A 257 5.26 -16.11 -0.60
N LEU A 258 5.18 -15.70 0.67
CA LEU A 258 6.36 -15.53 1.52
C LEU A 258 7.10 -16.85 1.75
N TRP A 259 6.37 -17.95 1.99
CA TRP A 259 7.00 -19.26 2.18
C TRP A 259 7.71 -19.76 0.92
N ILE A 260 7.07 -19.62 -0.25
CA ILE A 260 7.69 -19.96 -1.54
C ILE A 260 8.96 -19.12 -1.76
N PHE A 261 8.89 -17.82 -1.48
CA PHE A 261 10.03 -16.91 -1.61
C PHE A 261 11.22 -17.35 -0.72
N VAL A 262 10.96 -17.68 0.55
CA VAL A 262 11.99 -18.17 1.49
C VAL A 262 12.67 -19.43 0.97
N VAL A 263 11.90 -20.43 0.55
CA VAL A 263 12.44 -21.71 0.06
C VAL A 263 13.27 -21.49 -1.21
N GLN A 264 12.81 -20.62 -2.11
CA GLN A 264 13.54 -20.30 -3.33
C GLN A 264 14.83 -19.53 -3.02
N GLU A 265 14.80 -18.55 -2.12
CA GLU A 265 15.98 -17.77 -1.74
C GLU A 265 17.04 -18.67 -1.08
N GLU A 266 16.65 -19.55 -0.15
CA GLU A 266 17.54 -20.56 0.45
C GLU A 266 18.17 -21.47 -0.62
N SER A 267 17.37 -21.97 -1.56
CA SER A 267 17.86 -22.79 -2.68
C SER A 267 18.79 -22.00 -3.62
N THR A 268 18.52 -20.72 -3.88
CA THR A 268 19.39 -19.90 -4.74
C THR A 268 20.74 -19.61 -4.10
N VAL A 269 20.77 -19.26 -2.82
CA VAL A 269 22.01 -18.96 -2.11
C VAL A 269 22.87 -20.21 -1.93
N THR A 270 22.27 -21.33 -1.49
CA THR A 270 23.00 -22.60 -1.36
C THR A 270 23.57 -23.09 -2.68
N ARG A 271 22.84 -22.90 -3.79
CA ARG A 271 23.39 -23.20 -5.12
C ARG A 271 24.55 -22.30 -5.47
N GLN A 272 24.42 -20.98 -5.29
CA GLN A 272 25.50 -20.02 -5.54
C GLN A 272 26.76 -20.33 -4.72
N ASP A 273 26.61 -20.69 -3.45
CA ASP A 273 27.75 -21.06 -2.60
C ASP A 273 28.47 -22.33 -3.13
N ILE A 274 27.73 -23.30 -3.70
CA ILE A 274 28.33 -24.44 -4.42
C ILE A 274 29.05 -23.97 -5.69
N GLU A 275 28.51 -23.01 -6.42
CA GLU A 275 29.16 -22.48 -7.64
C GLU A 275 30.47 -21.76 -7.31
N ASP A 276 30.46 -20.88 -6.31
CA ASP A 276 31.63 -20.09 -5.89
C ASP A 276 32.74 -20.98 -5.32
N SER A 277 32.39 -22.00 -4.54
CA SER A 277 33.37 -22.96 -4.00
C SER A 277 34.14 -23.72 -5.09
N HIS A 278 33.55 -23.84 -6.29
CA HIS A 278 34.19 -24.47 -7.44
C HIS A 278 35.03 -23.46 -8.25
N GLU A 279 34.66 -22.18 -8.29
CA GLU A 279 35.45 -21.13 -8.97
C GLU A 279 36.71 -20.73 -8.19
N GLU A 280 36.69 -20.81 -6.86
CA GLU A 280 37.84 -20.50 -6.00
C GLU A 280 38.92 -21.59 -5.97
N SER A 281 38.68 -22.76 -6.59
CA SER A 281 39.72 -23.76 -6.84
C SER A 281 40.62 -23.26 -7.97
N PRO A 282 41.82 -22.71 -7.70
CA PRO A 282 42.67 -22.20 -8.75
C PRO A 282 43.12 -23.40 -9.58
N ASP A 283 42.89 -23.37 -10.89
CA ASP A 283 43.70 -24.09 -11.85
C ASP A 283 45.15 -23.71 -11.54
N VAL A 284 45.85 -24.59 -10.82
CA VAL A 284 47.29 -24.53 -10.72
C VAL A 284 47.74 -24.80 -12.14
N MET A 285 48.09 -23.73 -12.85
CA MET A 285 48.72 -23.75 -14.17
C MET A 285 49.98 -24.60 -14.06
N SER A 286 49.85 -25.91 -14.21
CA SER A 286 50.97 -26.81 -14.40
C SER A 286 51.41 -26.60 -15.83
N GLU A 287 52.36 -25.68 -16.02
CA GLU A 287 53.23 -25.64 -17.19
C GLU A 287 54.09 -26.92 -17.21
N ASP A 288 53.47 -28.07 -17.44
CA ASP A 288 54.15 -29.31 -17.81
C ASP A 288 53.33 -29.93 -18.95
N GLU A 289 53.61 -29.43 -20.14
CA GLU A 289 53.22 -30.01 -21.43
C GLU A 289 53.89 -31.38 -21.53
N ASP A 290 53.24 -32.44 -21.03
CA ASP A 290 53.37 -33.85 -21.49
C ASP A 290 52.64 -34.82 -20.53
N ALA A 291 51.30 -34.72 -20.40
CA ALA A 291 50.49 -35.79 -19.78
C ALA A 291 49.05 -35.84 -20.33
N PRO A 292 48.59 -36.94 -20.96
CA PRO A 292 47.19 -37.12 -21.33
C PRO A 292 46.38 -37.55 -20.10
N SER A 293 46.17 -36.64 -19.15
CA SER A 293 45.29 -36.91 -18.00
C SER A 293 44.77 -35.62 -17.37
N SER A 294 43.77 -35.01 -18.01
CA SER A 294 43.03 -33.87 -17.45
C SER A 294 41.52 -33.87 -17.75
N SER A 295 41.02 -34.76 -18.62
CA SER A 295 39.59 -34.80 -18.95
C SER A 295 38.75 -35.47 -17.85
N GLU A 296 39.21 -36.58 -17.26
CA GLU A 296 38.44 -37.33 -16.25
C GLU A 296 38.24 -36.55 -14.94
N SER A 297 39.23 -35.77 -14.49
CA SER A 297 39.13 -34.97 -13.26
C SER A 297 38.07 -33.87 -13.36
N HIS A 298 37.93 -33.24 -14.53
CA HIS A 298 36.89 -32.24 -14.76
C HIS A 298 35.49 -32.86 -14.86
N HIS A 299 35.35 -34.06 -15.43
CA HIS A 299 34.06 -34.78 -15.45
C HIS A 299 33.61 -35.19 -14.04
N GLU A 300 34.51 -35.72 -13.22
CA GLU A 300 34.19 -36.06 -11.82
C GLU A 300 33.81 -34.83 -11.00
N SER A 301 34.51 -33.70 -11.16
CA SER A 301 34.16 -32.45 -10.46
C SER A 301 32.78 -31.92 -10.85
N ARG A 302 32.47 -31.93 -12.16
CA ARG A 302 31.15 -31.55 -12.68
C ARG A 302 30.05 -32.47 -12.16
N GLN A 303 30.28 -33.78 -12.15
CA GLN A 303 29.31 -34.76 -11.66
C GLN A 303 29.07 -34.62 -10.15
N ARG A 304 30.12 -34.38 -9.35
CA ARG A 304 30.01 -34.05 -7.92
C ARG A 304 29.19 -32.77 -7.70
N ARG A 305 29.42 -31.71 -8.49
CA ARG A 305 28.61 -30.48 -8.45
C ARG A 305 27.14 -30.76 -8.79
N HIS A 306 26.86 -31.49 -9.87
CA HIS A 306 25.50 -31.86 -10.24
C HIS A 306 24.81 -32.68 -9.15
N HIS A 307 25.53 -33.56 -8.47
CA HIS A 307 25.02 -34.31 -7.33
C HIS A 307 24.65 -33.40 -6.16
N LEU A 308 25.54 -32.48 -5.76
CA LEU A 308 25.27 -31.51 -4.70
C LEU A 308 24.07 -30.60 -5.03
N ILE A 309 23.97 -30.13 -6.27
CA ILE A 309 22.81 -29.35 -6.73
C ILE A 309 21.54 -30.19 -6.68
N ALA A 310 21.59 -31.46 -7.09
CA ALA A 310 20.45 -32.37 -7.01
C ALA A 310 20.00 -32.61 -5.55
N GLU A 311 20.93 -32.66 -4.60
CA GLU A 311 20.61 -32.72 -3.17
C GLU A 311 19.89 -31.46 -2.68
N VAL A 312 20.36 -30.26 -3.04
CA VAL A 312 19.67 -29.00 -2.72
C VAL A 312 18.26 -29.01 -3.30
N ARG A 313 18.09 -29.48 -4.54
CA ARG A 313 16.77 -29.60 -5.19
C ARG A 313 15.85 -30.61 -4.50
N LYS A 314 16.39 -31.67 -3.88
CA LYS A 314 15.59 -32.60 -3.07
C LYS A 314 15.05 -31.91 -1.80
N VAL A 315 15.88 -31.12 -1.12
CA VAL A 315 15.42 -30.33 0.05
C VAL A 315 14.36 -29.31 -0.36
N GLU A 316 14.56 -28.60 -1.48
CA GLU A 316 13.57 -27.68 -2.04
C GLU A 316 12.25 -28.38 -2.38
N LEU A 317 12.34 -29.59 -2.95
CA LEU A 317 11.19 -30.42 -3.30
C LEU A 317 10.38 -30.82 -2.07
N ASP A 318 11.05 -31.25 -0.99
CA ASP A 318 10.39 -31.63 0.26
C ASP A 318 9.62 -30.44 0.88
N GLU A 319 10.21 -29.24 0.86
CA GLU A 319 9.52 -28.03 1.30
C GLU A 319 8.36 -27.63 0.38
N ALA A 320 8.53 -27.72 -0.94
CA ALA A 320 7.46 -27.46 -1.91
C ALA A 320 6.27 -28.42 -1.73
N GLN A 321 6.53 -29.68 -1.38
CA GLN A 321 5.48 -30.66 -1.05
C GLN A 321 4.74 -30.31 0.25
N LYS A 322 5.45 -29.82 1.28
CA LYS A 322 4.82 -29.33 2.52
C LYS A 322 3.91 -28.12 2.25
N ILE A 323 4.35 -27.20 1.39
CA ILE A 323 3.55 -26.06 0.95
C ILE A 323 2.29 -26.57 0.22
N ALA A 324 2.44 -27.48 -0.73
CA ALA A 324 1.33 -28.04 -1.49
C ALA A 324 0.29 -28.71 -0.58
N ALA A 325 0.74 -29.55 0.36
CA ALA A 325 -0.12 -30.21 1.34
C ALA A 325 -0.89 -29.19 2.20
N ARG A 326 -0.21 -28.13 2.65
CA ARG A 326 -0.85 -27.08 3.45
C ARG A 326 -1.87 -26.27 2.66
N ILE A 327 -1.63 -26.02 1.36
CA ILE A 327 -2.62 -25.37 0.49
C ILE A 327 -3.82 -26.30 0.28
N ASP A 328 -3.58 -27.60 0.08
CA ASP A 328 -4.64 -28.60 -0.08
C ASP A 328 -5.54 -28.66 1.16
N GLU A 329 -4.97 -28.62 2.37
CA GLU A 329 -5.74 -28.53 3.64
C GLU A 329 -6.67 -27.31 3.68
N VAL A 330 -6.19 -26.14 3.24
CA VAL A 330 -7.00 -24.91 3.21
C VAL A 330 -8.11 -25.02 2.16
N LEU A 331 -7.81 -25.58 0.99
CA LEU A 331 -8.76 -25.74 -0.13
C LEU A 331 -9.89 -26.76 0.15
N MET A 332 -9.79 -27.58 1.21
CA MET A 332 -10.85 -28.53 1.58
C MET A 332 -12.14 -27.85 2.07
N SER A 333 -12.06 -26.63 2.57
CA SER A 333 -13.21 -25.94 3.19
C SER A 333 -13.67 -24.71 2.38
N PRO A 334 -14.98 -24.55 2.13
CA PRO A 334 -15.53 -23.29 1.65
C PRO A 334 -15.27 -22.20 2.72
N PRO A 335 -14.89 -20.96 2.34
CA PRO A 335 -14.91 -20.34 1.00
C PRO A 335 -13.63 -20.51 0.18
N TYR A 336 -12.60 -21.15 0.72
CA TYR A 336 -11.27 -21.20 0.10
C TYR A 336 -11.26 -22.04 -1.18
N SER A 337 -12.06 -23.10 -1.21
CA SER A 337 -12.26 -23.99 -2.36
C SER A 337 -12.65 -23.27 -3.65
N ASP A 338 -13.34 -22.13 -3.54
CA ASP A 338 -13.87 -21.37 -4.70
C ASP A 338 -12.98 -20.17 -5.07
N SER A 339 -11.93 -19.88 -4.31
CA SER A 339 -11.07 -18.73 -4.59
C SER A 339 -10.14 -19.01 -5.78
N SER A 340 -10.22 -18.15 -6.80
CA SER A 340 -9.40 -18.28 -8.01
C SER A 340 -7.91 -18.12 -7.71
N GLU A 341 -7.54 -17.21 -6.81
CA GLU A 341 -6.15 -16.93 -6.44
C GLU A 341 -5.47 -18.14 -5.77
N LEU A 342 -6.13 -18.81 -4.82
CA LEU A 342 -5.55 -20.00 -4.16
C LEU A 342 -5.49 -21.20 -5.11
N LEU A 343 -6.48 -21.37 -5.99
CA LEU A 343 -6.45 -22.43 -7.00
C LEU A 343 -5.32 -22.21 -8.02
N GLN A 344 -5.12 -20.96 -8.48
CA GLN A 344 -4.00 -20.60 -9.35
C GLN A 344 -2.67 -20.86 -8.65
N LEU A 345 -2.52 -20.42 -7.41
CA LEU A 345 -1.31 -20.64 -6.62
C LEU A 345 -1.02 -22.13 -6.47
N ARG A 346 -2.03 -22.95 -6.16
CA ARG A 346 -1.88 -24.41 -6.05
C ARG A 346 -1.43 -25.05 -7.36
N GLY A 347 -1.98 -24.58 -8.49
CA GLY A 347 -1.58 -25.02 -9.83
C GLY A 347 -0.13 -24.67 -10.14
N MET A 348 0.31 -23.45 -9.81
CA MET A 348 1.70 -23.01 -9.96
C MET A 348 2.65 -23.83 -9.09
N VAL A 349 2.28 -24.12 -7.84
CA VAL A 349 3.08 -24.98 -6.95
C VAL A 349 3.20 -26.40 -7.50
N SER A 350 2.15 -26.97 -8.10
CA SER A 350 2.27 -28.27 -8.79
C SER A 350 3.24 -28.24 -9.96
N LEU A 351 3.27 -27.17 -10.75
CA LEU A 351 4.27 -27.02 -11.81
C LEU A 351 5.69 -26.92 -11.24
N TRP A 352 5.86 -26.14 -10.17
CA TRP A 352 7.15 -26.02 -9.48
C TRP A 352 7.63 -27.37 -8.94
N VAL A 353 6.76 -28.14 -8.27
CA VAL A 353 7.07 -29.51 -7.82
C VAL A 353 7.40 -30.43 -9.01
N ALA A 354 6.67 -30.31 -10.13
CA ALA A 354 6.93 -31.10 -11.33
C ALA A 354 8.34 -30.83 -11.92
N ASP A 355 8.80 -29.58 -11.90
CA ASP A 355 10.15 -29.22 -12.36
C ASP A 355 11.24 -29.59 -11.35
N LEU A 356 10.95 -29.55 -10.04
CA LEU A 356 11.83 -30.07 -9.00
C LEU A 356 11.99 -31.60 -9.05
N LEU A 357 10.93 -32.34 -9.38
CA LEU A 357 10.99 -33.78 -9.60
C LEU A 357 11.90 -34.16 -10.78
N ALA A 358 11.97 -33.30 -11.81
CA ALA A 358 12.88 -33.52 -12.93
C ALA A 358 14.33 -33.17 -12.59
N SER A 359 14.54 -32.09 -11.83
CA SER A 359 15.87 -31.56 -11.52
C SER A 359 16.55 -32.19 -10.29
N SER A 360 15.81 -32.94 -9.47
CA SER A 360 16.35 -33.68 -8.31
C SER A 360 16.98 -35.03 -8.68
N VAL A 361 16.79 -35.50 -9.91
CA VAL A 361 17.44 -36.72 -10.42
C VAL A 361 18.74 -36.31 -11.13
N PRO A 362 19.92 -36.81 -10.70
CA PRO A 362 21.18 -36.47 -11.33
C PRO A 362 21.17 -36.90 -12.81
N TYR A 363 21.62 -35.99 -13.67
CA TYR A 363 21.77 -36.24 -15.10
C TYR A 363 23.06 -37.01 -15.31
N GLU A 364 22.96 -38.29 -15.67
CA GLU A 364 24.07 -39.00 -16.30
C GLU A 364 24.11 -38.53 -17.75
N GLU A 365 25.15 -37.78 -18.10
CA GLU A 365 25.47 -37.49 -19.48
C GLU A 365 25.59 -38.84 -20.20
N ARG A 366 24.75 -39.06 -21.22
CA ARG A 366 24.86 -40.25 -22.05
C ARG A 366 26.25 -40.18 -22.66
N GLY A 367 27.17 -41.00 -22.15
CA GLY A 367 28.54 -41.09 -22.62
C GLY A 367 28.57 -41.02 -24.14
N ASP A 368 29.44 -40.16 -24.65
CA ASP A 368 29.74 -40.05 -26.07
C ASP A 368 29.94 -41.47 -26.62
N PRO A 369 29.28 -41.87 -27.72
CA PRO A 369 29.39 -43.24 -28.25
C PRO A 369 30.82 -43.67 -28.61
N ASP A 370 31.76 -42.73 -28.63
CA ASP A 370 33.14 -42.88 -29.08
C ASP A 370 34.18 -42.89 -27.93
N ALA A 371 33.75 -42.91 -26.66
CA ALA A 371 34.69 -43.08 -25.53
C ALA A 371 35.16 -44.55 -25.44
N ASP A 372 36.42 -44.76 -25.79
CA ASP A 372 37.11 -46.06 -25.85
C ASP A 372 36.97 -46.85 -24.54
N ILE A 373 36.70 -48.15 -24.69
CA ILE A 373 36.25 -49.06 -23.64
C ILE A 373 37.45 -49.37 -22.74
N SER A 374 37.57 -48.64 -21.63
CA SER A 374 38.29 -49.13 -20.45
C SER A 374 37.28 -49.75 -19.50
N ASP A 375 37.33 -51.08 -19.38
CA ASP A 375 36.40 -51.93 -18.64
C ASP A 375 36.09 -51.41 -17.22
N PRO A 376 34.85 -50.97 -16.92
CA PRO A 376 34.43 -50.73 -15.55
C PRO A 376 34.05 -52.04 -14.86
N ILE A 377 34.41 -52.16 -13.59
CA ILE A 377 34.21 -53.33 -12.71
C ILE A 377 32.78 -53.93 -12.87
N PRO A 378 32.62 -55.20 -13.31
CA PRO A 378 31.31 -55.76 -13.63
C PRO A 378 30.52 -56.11 -12.36
N GLY A 379 29.41 -55.41 -12.11
CA GLY A 379 28.37 -55.88 -11.20
C GLY A 379 27.57 -54.78 -10.48
N GLN A 380 28.24 -53.73 -9.99
CA GLN A 380 27.59 -52.69 -9.17
C GLN A 380 27.07 -51.52 -10.04
N SER A 381 27.84 -51.07 -11.04
CA SER A 381 27.45 -49.98 -11.96
C SER A 381 26.26 -50.31 -12.86
N LEU A 382 26.10 -51.58 -13.28
CA LEU A 382 24.96 -52.01 -14.09
C LEU A 382 23.66 -51.99 -13.28
N GLN A 383 23.73 -52.43 -12.02
CA GLN A 383 22.57 -52.44 -11.14
C GLN A 383 22.17 -51.00 -10.75
N GLU A 384 23.13 -50.13 -10.48
CA GLU A 384 22.90 -48.71 -10.22
C GLU A 384 22.36 -47.97 -11.45
N SER A 385 22.89 -48.23 -12.65
CA SER A 385 22.38 -47.62 -13.90
C SER A 385 20.94 -48.08 -14.24
N ILE A 386 20.60 -49.35 -13.98
CA ILE A 386 19.22 -49.85 -14.12
C ILE A 386 18.29 -49.18 -13.10
N GLN A 387 18.74 -49.03 -11.85
CA GLN A 387 17.98 -48.35 -10.79
C GLN A 387 17.78 -46.87 -11.11
N LEU A 388 18.80 -46.19 -11.61
CA LEU A 388 18.77 -44.79 -12.01
C LEU A 388 17.81 -44.58 -13.19
N ARG A 389 17.84 -45.45 -14.21
CA ARG A 389 16.88 -45.43 -15.32
C ARG A 389 15.44 -45.66 -14.84
N ARG A 390 15.24 -46.56 -13.87
CA ARG A 390 13.92 -46.78 -13.26
C ARG A 390 13.47 -45.55 -12.47
N ALA A 391 14.36 -44.95 -11.67
CA ALA A 391 14.09 -43.74 -10.90
C ALA A 391 13.73 -42.56 -11.82
N GLN A 392 14.44 -42.40 -12.95
CA GLN A 392 14.12 -41.40 -13.98
C GLN A 392 12.72 -41.62 -14.56
N ARG A 393 12.37 -42.85 -14.95
CA ARG A 393 11.01 -43.16 -15.46
C ARG A 393 9.94 -42.82 -14.43
N LEU A 394 10.12 -43.25 -13.19
CA LEU A 394 9.20 -42.93 -12.09
C LEU A 394 9.13 -41.42 -11.83
N GLY A 395 10.24 -40.70 -11.94
CA GLY A 395 10.30 -39.25 -11.84
C GLY A 395 9.51 -38.56 -12.96
N MET A 396 9.63 -39.03 -14.20
CA MET A 396 8.84 -38.52 -15.34
C MET A 396 7.35 -38.79 -15.17
N ASP A 397 6.96 -39.97 -14.70
CA ASP A 397 5.56 -40.31 -14.45
C ASP A 397 4.96 -39.44 -13.34
N ARG A 398 5.70 -39.24 -12.24
CA ARG A 398 5.31 -38.33 -11.15
C ARG A 398 5.20 -36.89 -11.65
N ARG A 399 6.17 -36.42 -12.43
CA ARG A 399 6.13 -35.09 -13.07
C ARG A 399 4.88 -34.93 -13.92
N GLN A 400 4.54 -35.93 -14.74
CA GLN A 400 3.36 -35.87 -15.58
C GLN A 400 2.07 -35.84 -14.76
N SER A 401 2.02 -36.59 -13.66
CA SER A 401 0.89 -36.55 -12.73
C SER A 401 0.71 -35.17 -12.08
N GLU A 402 1.81 -34.50 -11.70
CA GLU A 402 1.76 -33.14 -11.14
C GLU A 402 1.35 -32.10 -12.20
N LYS A 403 1.79 -32.24 -13.45
CA LYS A 403 1.32 -31.39 -14.56
C LYS A 403 -0.18 -31.54 -14.81
N GLN A 404 -0.70 -32.76 -14.73
CA GLN A 404 -2.14 -33.01 -14.85
C GLN A 404 -2.92 -32.38 -13.69
N LYS A 405 -2.42 -32.49 -12.46
CA LYS A 405 -3.02 -31.80 -11.29
C LYS A 405 -3.03 -30.28 -11.49
N ALA A 406 -1.92 -29.70 -11.95
CA ALA A 406 -1.85 -28.27 -12.23
C ALA A 406 -2.91 -27.84 -13.25
N ALA A 407 -3.08 -28.59 -14.36
CA ALA A 407 -4.09 -28.31 -15.37
C ALA A 407 -5.51 -28.31 -14.78
N GLN A 408 -5.84 -29.29 -13.92
CA GLN A 408 -7.14 -29.35 -13.24
C GLN A 408 -7.38 -28.14 -12.33
N PHE A 409 -6.35 -27.70 -11.59
CA PHE A 409 -6.47 -26.51 -10.74
C PHE A 409 -6.65 -25.23 -11.55
N PHE A 410 -5.95 -25.07 -12.68
CA PHE A 410 -6.12 -23.92 -13.56
C PHE A 410 -7.49 -23.90 -14.23
N GLU A 411 -8.02 -25.06 -14.63
CA GLU A 411 -9.37 -25.17 -15.19
C GLU A 411 -10.42 -24.74 -14.16
N LYS A 412 -10.36 -25.29 -12.94
CA LYS A 412 -11.21 -24.88 -11.81
C LYS A 412 -11.08 -23.38 -11.51
N ALA A 413 -9.86 -22.85 -11.49
CA ALA A 413 -9.63 -21.42 -11.28
C ALA A 413 -10.25 -20.57 -12.39
N LYS A 414 -10.20 -21.02 -13.64
CA LYS A 414 -10.80 -20.33 -14.78
C LYS A 414 -12.32 -20.36 -14.70
N GLU A 415 -12.92 -21.49 -14.34
CA GLU A 415 -14.37 -21.61 -14.09
C GLU A 415 -14.84 -20.66 -12.99
N ARG A 416 -14.12 -20.61 -11.85
CA ARG A 416 -14.47 -19.75 -10.72
C ARG A 416 -14.16 -18.28 -10.95
N GLY A 417 -13.06 -17.96 -11.63
CA GLY A 417 -12.70 -16.59 -12.01
C GLY A 417 -13.64 -15.97 -13.05
N ARG A 418 -14.37 -16.80 -13.81
CA ARG A 418 -15.47 -16.37 -14.69
C ARG A 418 -16.80 -16.20 -13.94
N GLY A 419 -16.90 -16.68 -12.69
CA GLY A 419 -18.12 -16.71 -11.88
C GLY A 419 -18.53 -15.36 -11.29
N MET A 420 -19.39 -14.65 -12.02
CA MET A 420 -20.55 -13.82 -11.64
C MET A 420 -20.86 -12.86 -12.80
N ALA A 421 -19.83 -12.37 -13.51
CA ALA A 421 -19.99 -11.45 -14.64
C ALA A 421 -20.34 -12.15 -15.97
N SER A 422 -19.79 -13.34 -16.25
CA SER A 422 -20.07 -14.03 -17.52
C SER A 422 -21.32 -14.91 -17.49
N THR A 423 -21.69 -15.43 -16.31
CA THR A 423 -22.92 -16.21 -16.12
C THR A 423 -24.19 -15.36 -16.28
N LEU A 424 -24.11 -14.05 -16.04
CA LEU A 424 -25.23 -13.13 -16.32
C LEU A 424 -25.36 -12.78 -17.80
N ASN A 425 -24.24 -12.77 -18.55
CA ASN A 425 -24.26 -12.52 -19.99
C ASN A 425 -24.80 -13.73 -20.79
N SER A 426 -24.66 -14.97 -20.28
CA SER A 426 -25.23 -16.15 -20.94
C SER A 426 -26.73 -16.35 -20.63
N LEU A 427 -27.33 -15.50 -19.81
CA LEU A 427 -28.77 -15.53 -19.48
C LEU A 427 -29.59 -14.50 -20.28
N HIS A 428 -28.97 -13.71 -21.16
CA HIS A 428 -29.71 -13.00 -22.21
C HIS A 428 -30.19 -14.01 -23.25
N ILE A 429 -31.34 -14.63 -22.96
CA ILE A 429 -32.22 -15.22 -23.99
C ILE A 429 -32.53 -14.07 -24.96
N GLY A 430 -32.25 -14.27 -26.25
CA GLY A 430 -32.56 -13.29 -27.28
C GLY A 430 -34.07 -13.09 -27.38
N ASP A 431 -34.52 -11.84 -27.19
CA ASP A 431 -35.82 -11.38 -27.67
C ASP A 431 -35.77 -11.29 -29.21
N ASP A 432 -35.76 -12.43 -29.87
CA ASP A 432 -35.97 -12.54 -31.33
C ASP A 432 -37.19 -13.44 -31.58
N ILE A 433 -38.37 -13.00 -31.14
CA ILE A 433 -39.63 -13.51 -31.68
C ILE A 433 -40.64 -12.36 -31.83
N HIS A 434 -41.11 -12.20 -33.07
CA HIS A 434 -42.20 -11.36 -33.59
C HIS A 434 -41.85 -9.94 -34.03
N MET A 435 -41.69 -9.77 -35.36
CA MET A 435 -42.77 -9.18 -36.17
C MET A 435 -42.70 -9.71 -37.60
N SER A 436 -43.61 -10.63 -37.90
CA SER A 436 -44.16 -10.85 -39.24
C SER A 436 -45.40 -9.96 -39.32
N ASP A 437 -45.38 -8.97 -40.21
CA ASP A 437 -46.42 -8.66 -41.22
C ASP A 437 -46.07 -7.37 -41.97
#